data_AF-A0A951VNW6-F1
#
_entry.id   AF-A0A951VNW6-F1
#
_cell.length_a   1.000
_cell.length_b   1.000
_cell.length_c   1.000
_cell.angle_alpha   90.00
_cell.angle_beta   90.00
_cell.angle_gamma   90.00
#
_symmetry.space_group_name_H-M   'P 1'
#
loop_
_entity.id
_entity.type
_entity.pdbx_description
1 polymer ?
#
loop_
_entity_poly.entity_id
_entity_poly.type
_entity_poly.pdbx_seq_one_letter_code
_entity_poly.pdbx_strand_id
1 'polypeptide(L)'
;MRRSLFFLLGFLFFLNFRVEAQKSRPESILALAENLMQQYSTSKKRFEAAYQWVTHYIRYDAMQAQGNPAKRSQSEVTIQAFRSGKAVCEGYAGVLDSLAKLMGIPSHLVCGYTRLHGQTDPTPHVWVASLIDGHWLLSDPTFGSGSMENGKFVFEYKPAYLMMSPEKAIETHIPYDPLWQFLASPQTHEGFYKNDKNRCIPGYYLHHHDSLMAFFGLDDEQRLRTELDRIMQQPHYFEALKQRMAFLENSIQLSSYNRSVRQIQQIQAIYNQAVGAYNIYVKEFNAKTDGRSGKAKTDELEKARLLVDSCEMLLLNSRFHPQTIESAQKVQQAIFEFQQKIREAY
;
A
#
# COMPACT_ATOMS: atom_id res chain seq x y z
N MET A 1 43.92 -41.74 25.44
CA MET A 1 43.92 -40.87 24.24
C MET A 1 42.71 -41.20 23.39
N ARG A 2 41.65 -40.39 23.43
CA ARG A 2 40.54 -40.41 22.47
C ARG A 2 40.37 -38.97 21.99
N ARG A 3 40.67 -38.71 20.72
CA ARG A 3 40.40 -37.43 20.06
C ARG A 3 39.75 -37.68 18.71
N SER A 4 38.62 -37.02 18.54
CA SER A 4 38.12 -36.43 17.29
C SER A 4 37.60 -37.35 16.20
N LEU A 5 36.26 -37.53 16.19
CA LEU A 5 35.49 -37.78 14.98
C LEU A 5 34.11 -37.08 15.11
N PHE A 6 34.09 -35.74 15.12
CA PHE A 6 32.86 -34.94 15.08
C PHE A 6 33.15 -33.59 14.40
N PHE A 7 33.55 -33.61 13.13
CA PHE A 7 33.64 -32.39 12.31
C PHE A 7 33.51 -32.74 10.83
N LEU A 8 32.36 -33.28 10.40
CA LEU A 8 32.05 -33.43 8.98
C LEU A 8 30.55 -33.61 8.67
N LEU A 9 29.67 -32.98 9.48
CA LEU A 9 28.22 -32.94 9.21
C LEU A 9 27.66 -31.51 9.11
N GLY A 10 28.48 -30.47 9.31
CA GLY A 10 28.06 -29.07 9.24
C GLY A 10 28.21 -28.40 7.86
N PHE A 11 28.92 -29.00 6.91
CA PHE A 11 29.26 -28.36 5.63
C PHE A 11 28.34 -28.77 4.46
N LEU A 12 27.50 -29.79 4.64
CA LEU A 12 26.59 -30.31 3.60
C LEU A 12 25.16 -29.73 3.68
N PHE A 13 24.81 -29.01 4.75
CA PHE A 13 23.46 -28.43 4.90
C PHE A 13 23.30 -27.08 4.16
N PHE A 14 24.40 -26.40 3.82
CA PHE A 14 24.37 -25.12 3.11
C PHE A 14 24.42 -25.26 1.58
N LEU A 15 24.67 -26.46 1.03
CA LEU A 15 24.71 -26.67 -0.43
C LEU A 15 23.37 -27.07 -1.07
N ASN A 16 22.35 -27.42 -0.28
CA ASN A 16 21.07 -27.95 -0.81
C ASN A 16 19.94 -26.92 -0.91
N PHE A 17 20.23 -25.63 -0.71
CA PHE A 17 19.27 -24.53 -0.94
C PHE A 17 19.77 -23.61 -2.06
N ARG A 18 20.29 -24.20 -3.15
CA ARG A 18 20.12 -23.53 -4.44
C ARG A 18 18.64 -23.65 -4.74
N VAL A 19 17.95 -22.53 -5.00
CA VAL A 19 16.73 -22.55 -5.82
C VAL A 19 17.08 -23.42 -7.01
N GLU A 20 16.60 -24.65 -6.97
CA GLU A 20 17.05 -25.74 -7.82
C GLU A 20 16.86 -25.24 -9.25
N ALA A 21 17.99 -25.08 -9.96
CA ALA A 21 18.13 -24.23 -11.13
C ALA A 21 16.84 -24.21 -11.96
N GLN A 22 16.01 -23.19 -11.73
CA GLN A 22 14.72 -23.09 -12.39
C GLN A 22 15.03 -23.00 -13.88
N LYS A 23 14.70 -24.06 -14.65
CA LYS A 23 15.15 -24.22 -16.05
C LYS A 23 14.74 -23.03 -16.93
N SER A 24 13.72 -22.27 -16.52
CA SER A 24 13.25 -21.03 -17.13
C SER A 24 12.78 -20.04 -16.05
N ARG A 25 12.85 -18.73 -16.36
CA ARG A 25 12.27 -17.68 -15.52
C ARG A 25 10.74 -17.84 -15.49
N PRO A 26 10.07 -17.78 -14.33
CA PRO A 26 8.62 -17.87 -14.26
C PRO A 26 7.96 -16.74 -15.06
N GLU A 27 6.85 -17.05 -15.71
CA GLU A 27 6.13 -16.12 -16.60
C GLU A 27 5.48 -14.95 -15.85
N SER A 28 5.13 -15.16 -14.57
CA SER A 28 4.51 -14.16 -13.72
C SER A 28 4.88 -14.37 -12.24
N ILE A 29 4.63 -13.34 -11.43
CA ILE A 29 4.80 -13.40 -9.97
C ILE A 29 3.86 -14.48 -9.38
N LEU A 30 2.63 -14.61 -9.91
CA LEU A 30 1.68 -15.66 -9.52
C LEU A 30 2.23 -17.06 -9.77
N ALA A 31 2.74 -17.31 -10.98
CA ALA A 31 3.32 -18.61 -11.32
C ALA A 31 4.52 -18.96 -10.42
N LEU A 32 5.35 -17.96 -10.06
CA LEU A 32 6.42 -18.16 -9.09
C LEU A 32 5.86 -18.52 -7.70
N ALA A 33 4.89 -17.78 -7.20
CA ALA A 33 4.26 -18.06 -5.90
C ALA A 33 3.65 -19.46 -5.84
N GLU A 34 2.93 -19.88 -6.89
CA GLU A 34 2.34 -21.22 -7.00
C GLU A 34 3.40 -22.32 -6.96
N ASN A 35 4.48 -22.16 -7.72
CA ASN A 35 5.61 -23.11 -7.70
C ASN A 35 6.24 -23.21 -6.31
N LEU A 36 6.47 -22.08 -5.63
CA LEU A 36 7.03 -22.06 -4.27
C LEU A 36 6.08 -22.71 -3.26
N MET A 37 4.76 -22.50 -3.39
CA MET A 37 3.76 -23.14 -2.52
C MET A 37 3.68 -24.65 -2.70
N GLN A 38 3.88 -25.15 -3.93
CA GLN A 38 3.95 -26.58 -4.22
C GLN A 38 5.24 -27.22 -3.67
N GLN A 39 6.37 -26.51 -3.79
CA GLN A 39 7.67 -27.02 -3.37
C GLN A 39 7.88 -26.99 -1.84
N TYR A 40 7.33 -25.98 -1.16
CA TYR A 40 7.56 -25.76 0.27
C TYR A 40 6.26 -25.79 1.07
N SER A 41 6.23 -26.59 2.14
CA SER A 41 5.03 -26.82 2.95
C SER A 41 4.72 -25.73 3.98
N THR A 42 5.75 -25.00 4.47
CA THR A 42 5.60 -24.01 5.54
C THR A 42 5.75 -22.58 5.02
N SER A 43 5.00 -21.62 5.57
CA SER A 43 5.10 -20.19 5.25
C SER A 43 6.53 -19.64 5.35
N LYS A 44 7.27 -20.03 6.39
CA LYS A 44 8.68 -19.64 6.57
C LYS A 44 9.56 -20.06 5.38
N LYS A 45 9.58 -21.35 5.04
CA LYS A 45 10.36 -21.86 3.88
C LYS A 45 9.94 -21.24 2.55
N ARG A 46 8.64 -21.00 2.35
CA ARG A 46 8.12 -20.30 1.16
C ARG A 46 8.69 -18.88 1.07
N PHE A 47 8.68 -18.15 2.18
CA PHE A 47 9.21 -16.80 2.25
C PHE A 47 10.74 -16.76 2.09
N GLU A 48 11.48 -17.67 2.72
CA GLU A 48 12.92 -17.84 2.54
C GLU A 48 13.28 -18.06 1.05
N ALA A 49 12.55 -18.96 0.37
CA ALA A 49 12.76 -19.23 -1.05
C ALA A 49 12.39 -18.04 -1.94
N ALA A 50 11.31 -17.31 -1.62
CA ALA A 50 10.95 -16.08 -2.33
C ALA A 50 12.02 -15.00 -2.18
N TYR A 51 12.55 -14.79 -0.96
CA TYR A 51 13.63 -13.84 -0.71
C TYR A 51 14.91 -14.21 -1.47
N GLN A 52 15.29 -15.49 -1.46
CA GLN A 52 16.42 -15.98 -2.24
C GLN A 52 16.22 -15.74 -3.73
N TRP A 53 15.03 -16.03 -4.27
CA TRP A 53 14.74 -15.76 -5.67
C TRP A 53 14.89 -14.26 -5.97
N VAL A 54 14.29 -13.39 -5.16
CA VAL A 54 14.36 -11.94 -5.36
C VAL A 54 15.81 -11.43 -5.34
N THR A 55 16.60 -11.85 -4.34
CA THR A 55 18.01 -11.43 -4.21
C THR A 55 18.91 -11.92 -5.35
N HIS A 56 18.63 -13.10 -5.91
CA HIS A 56 19.49 -13.70 -6.96
C HIS A 56 19.08 -13.30 -8.39
N TYR A 57 17.79 -13.01 -8.62
CA TYR A 57 17.25 -12.76 -9.96
C TYR A 57 16.94 -11.28 -10.25
N ILE A 58 17.02 -10.41 -9.25
CA ILE A 58 16.93 -8.96 -9.43
C ILE A 58 18.29 -8.34 -9.09
N ARG A 59 18.78 -7.46 -9.97
CA ARG A 59 20.05 -6.73 -9.83
C ARG A 59 19.79 -5.26 -9.58
N TYR A 60 20.69 -4.60 -8.83
CA TYR A 60 20.51 -3.20 -8.50
C TYR A 60 20.68 -2.32 -9.76
N ASP A 61 19.71 -1.44 -10.00
CA ASP A 61 19.74 -0.50 -11.13
C ASP A 61 20.30 0.86 -10.70
N ALA A 62 21.62 1.00 -10.79
CA ALA A 62 22.31 2.23 -10.41
C ALA A 62 21.94 3.44 -11.29
N MET A 63 21.56 3.21 -12.55
CA MET A 63 21.14 4.30 -13.44
C MET A 63 19.76 4.81 -13.03
N GLN A 64 18.84 3.90 -12.69
CA GLN A 64 17.54 4.28 -12.13
C GLN A 64 17.70 5.03 -10.81
N ALA A 65 18.62 4.62 -9.94
CA ALA A 65 18.89 5.29 -8.66
C ALA A 65 19.41 6.73 -8.82
N GLN A 66 20.09 7.04 -9.92
CA GLN A 66 20.63 8.37 -10.22
C GLN A 66 19.68 9.24 -11.05
N GLY A 67 18.63 8.65 -11.63
CA GLY A 67 17.66 9.33 -12.47
C GLY A 67 16.53 9.97 -11.68
N ASN A 68 15.76 10.84 -12.34
CA ASN A 68 14.50 11.31 -11.77
C ASN A 68 13.50 10.14 -11.67
N PRO A 69 12.89 9.90 -10.50
CA PRO A 69 11.88 8.86 -10.37
C PRO A 69 10.71 9.18 -11.31
N ALA A 70 10.42 8.25 -12.23
CA ALA A 70 9.23 8.34 -13.04
C ALA A 70 7.99 8.20 -12.14
N LYS A 71 6.94 8.99 -12.37
CA LYS A 71 5.65 8.82 -11.68
C LYS A 71 5.01 7.50 -12.10
N ARG A 72 5.32 6.42 -11.37
CA ARG A 72 4.80 5.07 -11.57
C ARG A 72 4.10 4.63 -10.29
N SER A 73 3.05 3.83 -10.45
CA SER A 73 2.44 3.12 -9.34
C SER A 73 3.35 1.99 -8.83
N GLN A 74 3.18 1.61 -7.56
CA GLN A 74 3.94 0.50 -6.96
C GLN A 74 3.78 -0.81 -7.77
N SER A 75 2.61 -1.06 -8.36
CA SER A 75 2.36 -2.26 -9.18
C SER A 75 3.17 -2.23 -10.47
N GLU A 76 3.28 -1.07 -11.13
CA GLU A 76 4.13 -0.90 -12.32
C GLU A 76 5.60 -1.12 -12.00
N VAL A 77 6.10 -0.54 -10.89
CA VAL A 77 7.48 -0.72 -10.42
C VAL A 77 7.77 -2.20 -10.13
N THR A 78 6.84 -2.88 -9.45
CA THR A 78 6.95 -4.30 -9.10
C THR A 78 6.97 -5.21 -10.33
N ILE A 79 6.03 -5.01 -11.27
CA ILE A 79 5.97 -5.78 -12.52
C ILE A 79 7.22 -5.56 -13.36
N GLN A 80 7.69 -4.31 -13.44
CA GLN A 80 8.91 -3.98 -14.16
C GLN A 80 10.12 -4.68 -13.55
N ALA A 81 10.29 -4.62 -12.23
CA ALA A 81 11.38 -5.30 -11.51
C ALA A 81 11.36 -6.81 -11.76
N PHE A 82 10.19 -7.43 -11.65
CA PHE A 82 10.01 -8.87 -11.89
C PHE A 82 10.30 -9.27 -13.34
N ARG A 83 10.00 -8.42 -14.33
CA ARG A 83 10.23 -8.73 -15.76
C ARG A 83 11.67 -8.45 -16.18
N SER A 84 12.22 -7.29 -15.81
CA SER A 84 13.56 -6.87 -16.23
C SER A 84 14.67 -7.57 -15.45
N GLY A 85 14.41 -7.98 -14.21
CA GLY A 85 15.46 -8.43 -13.28
C GLY A 85 16.38 -7.29 -12.85
N LYS A 86 15.91 -6.05 -12.93
CA LYS A 86 16.64 -4.84 -12.51
C LYS A 86 15.70 -3.88 -11.80
N ALA A 87 16.11 -3.38 -10.64
CA ALA A 87 15.34 -2.40 -9.87
C ALA A 87 16.20 -1.67 -8.84
N VAL A 88 15.65 -0.59 -8.27
CA VAL A 88 16.04 -0.04 -6.96
C VAL A 88 15.20 -0.68 -5.83
N CYS A 89 15.40 -0.23 -4.58
CA CYS A 89 14.82 -0.83 -3.38
C CYS A 89 13.31 -1.10 -3.45
N GLU A 90 12.53 -0.13 -3.96
CA GLU A 90 11.08 -0.25 -4.14
C GLU A 90 10.65 -1.46 -4.98
N GLY A 91 11.40 -1.78 -6.04
CA GLY A 91 11.09 -2.91 -6.90
C GLY A 91 11.44 -4.26 -6.28
N TYR A 92 12.57 -4.34 -5.57
CA TYR A 92 12.93 -5.55 -4.82
C TYR A 92 11.89 -5.85 -3.74
N ALA A 93 11.57 -4.86 -2.91
CA ALA A 93 10.60 -5.00 -1.83
C ALA A 93 9.20 -5.32 -2.39
N GLY A 94 8.79 -4.63 -3.46
CA GLY A 94 7.50 -4.86 -4.13
C GLY A 94 7.31 -6.30 -4.63
N VAL A 95 8.35 -6.89 -5.23
CA VAL A 95 8.28 -8.29 -5.69
C VAL A 95 8.19 -9.26 -4.51
N LEU A 96 9.01 -9.07 -3.47
CA LEU A 96 8.97 -9.92 -2.28
C LEU A 96 7.63 -9.83 -1.54
N ASP A 97 7.10 -8.62 -1.35
CA ASP A 97 5.80 -8.38 -0.73
C ASP A 97 4.66 -9.02 -1.53
N SER A 98 4.69 -8.90 -2.87
CA SER A 98 3.70 -9.53 -3.74
C SER A 98 3.75 -11.05 -3.66
N LEU A 99 4.95 -11.65 -3.64
CA LEU A 99 5.11 -13.09 -3.44
C LEU A 99 4.57 -13.52 -2.07
N ALA A 100 4.91 -12.81 -1.00
CA ALA A 100 4.43 -13.12 0.34
C ALA A 100 2.88 -13.13 0.40
N LYS A 101 2.24 -12.09 -0.13
CA LYS A 101 0.78 -11.97 -0.16
C LYS A 101 0.12 -13.09 -0.97
N LEU A 102 0.65 -13.42 -2.15
CA LEU A 102 0.14 -14.51 -2.99
C LEU A 102 0.31 -15.88 -2.33
N MET A 103 1.28 -16.04 -1.44
CA MET A 103 1.50 -17.26 -0.66
C MET A 103 0.70 -17.28 0.66
N GLY A 104 -0.18 -16.31 0.89
CA GLY A 104 -1.02 -16.21 2.09
C GLY A 104 -0.28 -15.70 3.33
N ILE A 105 0.86 -15.03 3.16
CA ILE A 105 1.67 -14.46 4.24
C ILE A 105 1.34 -12.97 4.35
N PRO A 106 0.75 -12.49 5.46
CA PRO A 106 0.52 -11.07 5.67
C PRO A 106 1.83 -10.30 5.55
N SER A 107 1.84 -9.25 4.73
CA SER A 107 3.04 -8.52 4.39
C SER A 107 2.74 -7.06 4.07
N HIS A 108 3.70 -6.18 4.34
CA HIS A 108 3.60 -4.74 4.12
C HIS A 108 4.95 -4.17 3.65
N LEU A 109 4.89 -3.20 2.72
CA LEU A 109 6.04 -2.41 2.31
C LEU A 109 6.29 -1.32 3.35
N VAL A 110 7.48 -1.33 3.96
CA VAL A 110 7.86 -0.35 4.96
C VAL A 110 8.79 0.67 4.31
N CYS A 111 8.39 1.94 4.39
CA CYS A 111 9.18 3.07 3.91
C CYS A 111 9.92 3.73 5.08
N GLY A 112 11.18 4.08 4.87
CA GLY A 112 11.99 4.75 5.87
C GLY A 112 13.33 5.18 5.29
N TYR A 113 14.36 5.15 6.12
CA TYR A 113 15.74 5.41 5.73
C TYR A 113 16.68 4.53 6.58
N THR A 114 17.98 4.55 6.27
CA THR A 114 18.89 3.52 6.78
C THR A 114 20.17 4.08 7.40
N ARG A 115 21.01 3.18 7.91
CA ARG A 115 22.44 3.43 8.10
C ARG A 115 23.26 2.66 7.08
N LEU A 116 24.23 3.35 6.50
CA LEU A 116 25.30 2.77 5.72
C LEU A 116 26.63 3.06 6.40
N HIS A 117 27.45 2.03 6.60
CA HIS A 117 28.77 2.15 7.26
C HIS A 117 28.71 2.85 8.65
N GLY A 118 27.62 2.60 9.41
CA GLY A 118 27.41 3.19 10.73
C GLY A 118 26.89 4.64 10.73
N GLN A 119 26.77 5.26 9.57
CA GLN A 119 26.25 6.62 9.42
C GLN A 119 24.83 6.61 8.89
N THR A 120 24.00 7.53 9.36
CA THR A 120 22.63 7.69 8.88
C THR A 120 22.64 8.18 7.43
N ASP A 121 22.03 7.40 6.54
CA ASP A 121 21.75 7.79 5.17
C ASP A 121 20.28 8.24 5.09
N PRO A 122 20.01 9.53 4.84
CA PRO A 122 18.65 10.05 4.76
C PRO A 122 17.94 9.70 3.45
N THR A 123 18.60 8.99 2.54
CA THR A 123 17.99 8.51 1.29
C THR A 123 16.80 7.60 1.60
N PRO A 124 15.62 7.86 1.02
CA PRO A 124 14.47 6.98 1.20
C PRO A 124 14.79 5.56 0.79
N HIS A 125 14.38 4.61 1.62
CA HIS A 125 14.57 3.18 1.40
C HIS A 125 13.29 2.42 1.71
N VAL A 126 13.12 1.28 1.04
CA VAL A 126 11.93 0.43 1.16
C VAL A 126 12.34 -1.01 1.40
N TRP A 127 11.73 -1.63 2.39
CA TRP A 127 11.89 -3.05 2.73
C TRP A 127 10.54 -3.69 3.04
N VAL A 128 10.53 -4.95 3.44
CA VAL A 128 9.30 -5.72 3.67
C VAL A 128 9.18 -6.10 5.14
N ALA A 129 8.01 -5.90 5.73
CA ALA A 129 7.62 -6.53 6.98
C ALA A 129 6.63 -7.66 6.68
N SER A 130 6.85 -8.85 7.23
CA SER A 130 5.96 -10.00 7.03
C SER A 130 5.69 -10.75 8.33
N LEU A 131 4.46 -11.24 8.48
CA LEU A 131 4.04 -12.04 9.63
C LEU A 131 4.40 -13.51 9.41
N ILE A 132 5.46 -13.97 10.06
CA ILE A 132 6.00 -15.33 9.90
C ILE A 132 6.01 -16.00 11.27
N ASP A 133 5.41 -17.18 11.36
CA ASP A 133 5.29 -17.95 12.59
C ASP A 133 4.78 -17.11 13.78
N GLY A 134 3.81 -16.22 13.51
CA GLY A 134 3.19 -15.34 14.52
C GLY A 134 3.96 -14.06 14.86
N HIS A 135 5.11 -13.80 14.24
CA HIS A 135 5.96 -12.64 14.54
C HIS A 135 6.13 -11.76 13.30
N TRP A 136 6.06 -10.44 13.48
CA TRP A 136 6.40 -9.49 12.43
C TRP A 136 7.93 -9.40 12.31
N LEU A 137 8.45 -9.83 11.17
CA LEU A 137 9.89 -9.85 10.87
C LEU A 137 10.18 -8.97 9.66
N LEU A 138 11.33 -8.31 9.66
CA LEU A 138 11.73 -7.37 8.62
C LEU A 138 12.72 -8.03 7.66
N SER A 139 12.54 -7.83 6.35
CA SER A 139 13.41 -8.36 5.32
C SER A 139 13.76 -7.30 4.29
N ASP A 140 15.06 -7.10 4.07
CA ASP A 140 15.57 -6.20 3.04
C ASP A 140 16.23 -7.01 1.92
N PRO A 141 15.51 -7.27 0.81
CA PRO A 141 16.08 -7.96 -0.33
C PRO A 141 17.11 -7.14 -1.13
N THR A 142 17.20 -5.83 -0.90
CA THR A 142 18.16 -4.95 -1.59
C THR A 142 19.52 -5.02 -0.92
N PHE A 143 19.59 -4.82 0.40
CA PHE A 143 20.83 -5.00 1.14
C PHE A 143 21.22 -6.49 1.21
N GLY A 144 20.25 -7.38 1.09
CA GLY A 144 20.43 -8.82 0.97
C GLY A 144 21.09 -9.32 -0.32
N SER A 145 21.07 -8.52 -1.39
CA SER A 145 21.56 -8.94 -2.72
C SER A 145 22.98 -8.48 -3.02
N GLY A 146 23.56 -7.57 -2.23
CA GLY A 146 24.94 -7.12 -2.38
C GLY A 146 25.10 -5.63 -2.14
N SER A 147 26.05 -5.02 -2.85
CA SER A 147 26.38 -3.60 -2.71
C SER A 147 26.87 -2.98 -4.02
N MET A 148 26.88 -1.65 -4.06
CA MET A 148 27.51 -0.90 -5.13
C MET A 148 29.00 -0.70 -4.83
N GLU A 149 29.87 -1.16 -5.71
CA GLU A 149 31.31 -0.99 -5.62
C GLU A 149 31.83 -0.37 -6.91
N ASN A 150 32.54 0.76 -6.81
CA ASN A 150 33.11 1.48 -7.95
C ASN A 150 32.10 1.73 -9.09
N GLY A 151 30.87 2.12 -8.73
CA GLY A 151 29.78 2.38 -9.67
C GLY A 151 29.14 1.14 -10.31
N LYS A 152 29.50 -0.07 -9.88
CA LYS A 152 28.94 -1.34 -10.36
C LYS A 152 28.29 -2.11 -9.23
N PHE A 153 27.18 -2.78 -9.54
CA PHE A 153 26.55 -3.70 -8.60
C PHE A 153 27.40 -4.98 -8.49
N VAL A 154 27.80 -5.30 -7.25
CA VAL A 154 28.48 -6.56 -6.89
C VAL A 154 27.50 -7.39 -6.08
N PHE A 155 27.14 -8.54 -6.64
CA PHE A 155 26.23 -9.47 -5.98
C PHE A 155 26.94 -10.18 -4.82
N GLU A 156 26.30 -10.16 -3.66
CA GLU A 156 26.71 -10.92 -2.48
C GLU A 156 25.46 -11.26 -1.69
N TYR A 157 25.13 -12.56 -1.59
CA TYR A 157 23.96 -12.99 -0.83
C TYR A 157 24.19 -12.81 0.67
N LYS A 158 23.41 -11.93 1.30
CA LYS A 158 23.50 -11.57 2.72
C LYS A 158 22.24 -12.00 3.47
N PRO A 159 22.15 -13.26 3.97
CA PRO A 159 20.98 -13.76 4.69
C PRO A 159 20.74 -13.02 6.02
N ALA A 160 21.69 -12.23 6.50
CA ALA A 160 21.51 -11.38 7.68
C ALA A 160 20.37 -10.35 7.53
N TYR A 161 19.96 -10.02 6.29
CA TYR A 161 18.84 -9.12 5.99
C TYR A 161 17.52 -9.86 5.73
N LEU A 162 17.46 -11.17 5.97
CA LEU A 162 16.24 -11.98 5.86
C LEU A 162 15.65 -12.20 7.26
N MET A 163 14.36 -11.89 7.42
CA MET A 163 13.58 -12.15 8.64
C MET A 163 14.26 -11.64 9.93
N MET A 164 14.82 -10.44 9.86
CA MET A 164 15.40 -9.75 11.02
C MET A 164 14.32 -9.54 12.08
N SER A 165 14.69 -9.75 13.35
CA SER A 165 13.85 -9.30 14.46
C SER A 165 13.76 -7.76 14.45
N PRO A 166 12.68 -7.19 15.01
CA PRO A 166 12.55 -5.75 15.21
C PRO A 166 13.80 -5.08 15.80
N GLU A 167 14.38 -5.68 16.84
CA GLU A 167 15.56 -5.17 17.55
C GLU A 167 16.81 -5.17 16.67
N LYS A 168 16.90 -6.13 15.74
CA LYS A 168 18.02 -6.20 14.81
C LYS A 168 17.83 -5.22 13.64
N ALA A 169 16.62 -5.12 13.13
CA ALA A 169 16.30 -4.26 12.00
C ALA A 169 16.51 -2.78 12.35
N ILE A 170 16.09 -2.33 13.54
CA ILE A 170 16.24 -0.92 13.95
C ILE A 170 17.69 -0.46 14.09
N GLU A 171 18.67 -1.38 14.11
CA GLU A 171 20.09 -0.99 14.10
C GLU A 171 20.49 -0.32 12.78
N THR A 172 19.83 -0.70 11.68
CA THR A 172 20.17 -0.26 10.32
C THR A 172 19.00 0.36 9.56
N HIS A 173 17.75 0.12 9.94
CA HIS A 173 16.55 0.53 9.22
C HIS A 173 15.55 1.20 10.17
N ILE A 174 15.28 2.48 9.96
CA ILE A 174 14.23 3.19 10.70
C ILE A 174 13.06 3.51 9.77
N PRO A 175 11.87 2.95 10.01
CA PRO A 175 10.65 3.33 9.32
C PRO A 175 10.32 4.81 9.55
N TYR A 176 9.71 5.48 8.57
CA TYR A 176 9.11 6.79 8.80
C TYR A 176 7.95 6.73 9.80
N ASP A 177 7.10 5.71 9.69
CA ASP A 177 6.03 5.48 10.64
C ASP A 177 6.52 4.55 11.77
N PRO A 178 6.58 5.01 13.03
CA PRO A 178 7.01 4.18 14.16
C PRO A 178 6.17 2.91 14.35
N LEU A 179 4.97 2.83 13.77
CA LEU A 179 4.11 1.65 13.78
C LEU A 179 4.84 0.40 13.25
N TRP A 180 5.68 0.60 12.23
CA TRP A 180 6.41 -0.46 11.54
C TRP A 180 7.74 -0.83 12.18
N GLN A 181 8.06 -0.29 13.36
CA GLN A 181 9.24 -0.73 14.11
C GLN A 181 8.99 -2.03 14.85
N PHE A 182 7.75 -2.30 15.26
CA PHE A 182 7.34 -3.47 16.07
C PHE A 182 8.09 -3.63 17.41
N LEU A 183 8.80 -2.60 17.86
CA LEU A 183 9.48 -2.57 19.16
C LEU A 183 8.49 -2.18 20.23
N ALA A 184 8.53 -2.80 21.42
CA ALA A 184 7.69 -2.38 22.54
C ALA A 184 7.88 -0.90 22.94
N SER A 185 9.04 -0.33 22.64
CA SER A 185 9.36 1.10 22.80
C SER A 185 10.04 1.60 21.53
N PRO A 186 9.27 2.09 20.54
CA PRO A 186 9.80 2.53 19.26
C PRO A 186 10.87 3.62 19.43
N GLN A 187 11.99 3.48 18.74
CA GLN A 187 13.05 4.48 18.72
C GLN A 187 12.58 5.73 17.97
N THR A 188 12.90 6.91 18.49
CA THR A 188 12.67 8.17 17.78
C THR A 188 13.62 8.32 16.59
N HIS A 189 13.21 9.12 15.59
CA HIS A 189 14.11 9.54 14.51
C HIS A 189 15.37 10.25 15.01
N GLU A 190 15.26 11.05 16.07
CA GLU A 190 16.41 11.73 16.65
C GLU A 190 17.37 10.76 17.35
N GLY A 191 16.82 9.78 18.08
CA GLY A 191 17.58 8.70 18.69
C GLY A 191 18.34 7.89 17.64
N PHE A 192 17.66 7.53 16.55
CA PHE A 192 18.32 6.87 15.43
C PHE A 192 19.39 7.78 14.82
N TYR A 193 19.10 9.04 14.50
CA TYR A 193 20.11 9.93 13.92
C TYR A 193 21.38 10.07 14.79
N LYS A 194 21.20 10.22 16.12
CA LYS A 194 22.29 10.38 17.10
C LYS A 194 22.92 9.06 17.58
N ASN A 195 22.42 7.93 17.12
CA ASN A 195 22.78 6.60 17.63
C ASN A 195 22.57 6.45 19.16
N ASP A 196 21.53 7.10 19.67
CA ASP A 196 21.07 6.98 21.06
C ASP A 196 19.89 6.00 21.11
N LYS A 197 20.18 4.77 21.54
CA LYS A 197 19.19 3.68 21.66
C LYS A 197 18.18 3.91 22.79
N ASN A 198 18.47 4.81 23.74
CA ASN A 198 17.57 5.07 24.87
C ASN A 198 16.48 6.10 24.54
N ARG A 199 16.61 6.79 23.41
CA ARG A 199 15.66 7.82 22.99
C ARG A 199 14.51 7.21 22.19
N CYS A 200 13.52 6.71 22.93
CA CYS A 200 12.29 6.10 22.42
C CYS A 200 11.07 7.03 22.53
N ILE A 201 9.99 6.70 21.82
CA ILE A 201 8.70 7.39 21.87
C ILE A 201 7.95 6.91 23.13
N PRO A 202 7.77 7.76 24.16
CA PRO A 202 7.15 7.34 25.40
C PRO A 202 5.67 6.99 25.21
N GLY A 203 5.24 5.85 25.74
CA GLY A 203 3.82 5.48 25.79
C GLY A 203 3.15 5.20 24.43
N TYR A 204 3.93 4.96 23.37
CA TYR A 204 3.42 4.83 21.99
C TYR A 204 2.24 3.85 21.85
N TYR A 205 2.35 2.62 22.38
CA TYR A 205 1.27 1.62 22.30
C TYR A 205 0.21 1.72 23.42
N LEU A 206 0.22 2.78 24.24
CA LEU A 206 -0.81 2.95 25.28
C LEU A 206 -2.16 3.39 24.69
N HIS A 207 -2.21 3.76 23.41
CA HIS A 207 -3.42 4.15 22.71
C HIS A 207 -3.79 3.09 21.64
N HIS A 208 -4.94 2.41 21.82
CA HIS A 208 -5.41 1.32 20.96
C HIS A 208 -5.52 1.68 19.45
N HIS A 209 -5.64 2.98 19.14
CA HIS A 209 -5.76 3.50 17.77
C HIS A 209 -4.49 3.29 16.92
N ASP A 210 -3.35 3.03 17.56
CA ASP A 210 -2.06 2.78 16.89
C ASP A 210 -1.68 1.29 16.85
N SER A 211 -2.68 0.41 16.87
CA SER A 211 -2.47 -1.02 16.60
C SER A 211 -2.45 -1.31 15.11
N LEU A 212 -1.69 -2.34 14.70
CA LEU A 212 -1.71 -2.83 13.31
C LEU A 212 -3.13 -3.24 12.87
N MET A 213 -3.94 -3.78 13.79
CA MET A 213 -5.33 -4.14 13.50
C MET A 213 -6.18 -2.91 13.16
N ALA A 214 -6.01 -1.81 13.89
CA ALA A 214 -6.66 -0.55 13.55
C ALA A 214 -6.19 -0.05 12.18
N PHE A 215 -4.87 -0.03 11.93
CA PHE A 215 -4.30 0.40 10.65
C PHE A 215 -4.84 -0.40 9.45
N PHE A 216 -4.92 -1.72 9.56
CA PHE A 216 -5.43 -2.56 8.47
C PHE A 216 -6.93 -2.36 8.21
N GLY A 217 -7.70 -1.89 9.19
CA GLY A 217 -9.12 -1.55 9.05
C GLY A 217 -9.41 -0.19 8.40
N LEU A 218 -8.40 0.68 8.27
CA LEU A 218 -8.54 2.01 7.68
C LEU A 218 -8.60 1.97 6.15
N ASP A 219 -9.31 2.95 5.56
CA ASP A 219 -9.20 3.24 4.13
C ASP A 219 -7.85 3.90 3.77
N ASP A 220 -7.52 3.98 2.49
CA ASP A 220 -6.21 4.47 2.05
C ASP A 220 -5.94 5.93 2.45
N GLU A 221 -6.95 6.82 2.43
CA GLU A 221 -6.77 8.21 2.85
C GLU A 221 -6.54 8.28 4.37
N GLN A 222 -7.29 7.49 5.14
CA GLN A 222 -7.12 7.39 6.59
C GLN A 222 -5.75 6.82 6.97
N ARG A 223 -5.23 5.82 6.25
CA ARG A 223 -3.86 5.31 6.45
C ARG A 223 -2.82 6.41 6.24
N LEU A 224 -2.92 7.17 5.15
CA LEU A 224 -2.01 8.30 4.89
C LEU A 224 -2.07 9.36 5.98
N ARG A 225 -3.28 9.71 6.46
CA ARG A 225 -3.49 10.70 7.53
C ARG A 225 -2.90 10.23 8.86
N THR A 226 -3.20 9.00 9.26
CA THR A 226 -2.70 8.46 10.54
C THR A 226 -1.18 8.29 10.54
N GLU A 227 -0.58 7.93 9.40
CA GLU A 227 0.88 7.95 9.25
C GLU A 227 1.43 9.38 9.44
N LEU A 228 0.85 10.37 8.76
CA LEU A 228 1.26 11.77 8.88
C LEU A 228 1.15 12.26 10.33
N ASP A 229 0.03 11.96 11.01
CA ASP A 229 -0.20 12.34 12.40
C ASP A 229 0.88 11.76 13.34
N ARG A 230 1.22 10.48 13.18
CA ARG A 230 2.29 9.83 13.97
C ARG A 230 3.68 10.39 13.70
N ILE A 231 3.97 10.78 12.46
CA ILE A 231 5.23 11.43 12.11
C ILE A 231 5.29 12.84 12.74
N MET A 232 4.19 13.60 12.67
CA MET A 232 4.11 14.97 13.20
C MET A 232 4.27 15.04 14.73
N GLN A 233 3.89 13.97 15.45
CA GLN A 233 4.08 13.87 16.89
C GLN A 233 5.54 13.70 17.32
N GLN A 234 6.46 13.47 16.36
CA GLN A 234 7.89 13.37 16.62
C GLN A 234 8.64 14.66 16.19
N PRO A 235 9.83 14.90 16.76
CA PRO A 235 10.72 15.96 16.27
C PRO A 235 11.07 15.76 14.79
N HIS A 236 10.70 16.71 13.93
CA HIS A 236 10.71 16.59 12.46
C HIS A 236 11.76 17.48 11.77
N TYR A 237 12.95 17.60 12.38
CA TYR A 237 14.03 18.44 11.83
C TYR A 237 14.81 17.78 10.68
N PHE A 238 14.60 16.48 10.45
CA PHE A 238 15.32 15.71 9.43
C PHE A 238 14.70 15.89 8.04
N GLU A 239 15.54 16.08 7.03
CA GLU A 239 15.11 16.31 5.66
C GLU A 239 14.25 15.15 5.10
N ALA A 240 14.61 13.91 5.41
CA ALA A 240 13.86 12.72 5.00
C ALA A 240 12.40 12.74 5.54
N LEU A 241 12.19 13.22 6.76
CA LEU A 241 10.85 13.35 7.34
C LEU A 241 10.04 14.44 6.66
N LYS A 242 10.67 15.60 6.36
CA LYS A 242 10.00 16.69 5.64
C LYS A 242 9.53 16.22 4.27
N GLN A 243 10.37 15.48 3.54
CA GLN A 243 10.02 14.92 2.23
C GLN A 243 8.87 13.91 2.34
N ARG A 244 8.90 13.03 3.35
CA ARG A 244 7.81 12.08 3.58
C ARG A 244 6.50 12.79 3.93
N MET A 245 6.54 13.78 4.82
CA MET A 245 5.34 14.57 5.19
C MET A 245 4.75 15.28 3.97
N ALA A 246 5.58 15.96 3.17
CA ALA A 246 5.12 16.60 1.94
C ALA A 246 4.53 15.60 0.94
N PHE A 247 5.11 14.40 0.83
CA PHE A 247 4.54 13.32 0.03
C PHE A 247 3.17 12.88 0.55
N LEU A 248 3.02 12.69 1.87
CA LEU A 248 1.77 12.26 2.49
C LEU A 248 0.68 13.31 2.32
N GLU A 249 0.98 14.60 2.57
CA GLU A 249 0.05 15.71 2.38
C GLU A 249 -0.48 15.76 0.94
N ASN A 250 0.41 15.71 -0.05
CA ASN A 250 0.01 15.68 -1.46
C ASN A 250 -0.82 14.44 -1.80
N SER A 251 -0.45 13.28 -1.28
CA SER A 251 -1.17 12.02 -1.49
C SER A 251 -2.58 12.06 -0.87
N ILE A 252 -2.74 12.69 0.29
CA ILE A 252 -4.02 12.92 0.96
C ILE A 252 -4.90 13.83 0.10
N GLN A 253 -4.37 14.93 -0.41
CA GLN A 253 -5.13 15.85 -1.29
C GLN A 253 -5.60 15.13 -2.55
N LEU A 254 -4.70 14.38 -3.21
CA LEU A 254 -5.03 13.61 -4.41
C LEU A 254 -6.08 12.52 -4.12
N SER A 255 -5.94 11.79 -3.01
CA SER A 255 -6.91 10.75 -2.61
C SER A 255 -8.29 11.36 -2.35
N SER A 256 -8.34 12.47 -1.61
CA SER A 256 -9.59 13.19 -1.32
C SER A 256 -10.24 13.74 -2.59
N TYR A 257 -9.45 14.29 -3.52
CA TYR A 257 -9.93 14.73 -4.83
C TYR A 257 -10.55 13.57 -5.61
N ASN A 258 -9.83 12.46 -5.76
CA ASN A 258 -10.29 11.28 -6.49
C ASN A 258 -11.55 10.66 -5.86
N ARG A 259 -11.63 10.62 -4.53
CA ARG A 259 -12.85 10.20 -3.81
C ARG A 259 -14.03 11.08 -4.17
N SER A 260 -13.84 12.40 -4.14
CA SER A 260 -14.88 13.37 -4.45
C SER A 260 -15.38 13.24 -5.89
N VAL A 261 -14.47 13.05 -6.84
CA VAL A 261 -14.82 12.80 -8.24
C VAL A 261 -15.66 11.53 -8.38
N ARG A 262 -15.25 10.41 -7.75
CA ARG A 262 -16.02 9.17 -7.78
C ARG A 262 -17.41 9.31 -7.17
N GLN A 263 -17.53 10.04 -6.06
CA GLN A 263 -18.83 10.32 -5.42
C GLN A 263 -19.74 11.13 -6.35
N ILE A 264 -19.22 12.19 -6.97
CA ILE A 264 -19.97 12.99 -7.95
C ILE A 264 -20.43 12.12 -9.12
N GLN A 265 -19.55 11.29 -9.68
CA GLN A 265 -19.89 10.38 -10.78
C GLN A 265 -20.98 9.37 -10.38
N GLN A 266 -20.91 8.83 -9.17
CA GLN A 266 -21.94 7.91 -8.64
C GLN A 266 -23.29 8.62 -8.53
N ILE A 267 -23.32 9.84 -7.98
CA ILE A 267 -24.55 10.64 -7.84
C ILE A 267 -25.12 10.96 -9.23
N GLN A 268 -24.29 11.36 -10.18
CA GLN A 268 -24.70 11.62 -11.56
C GLN A 268 -25.28 10.38 -12.24
N ALA A 269 -24.71 9.20 -12.01
CA ALA A 269 -25.23 7.95 -12.55
C ALA A 269 -26.64 7.63 -12.01
N ILE A 270 -26.87 7.81 -10.70
CA ILE A 270 -28.19 7.60 -10.08
C ILE A 270 -29.18 8.68 -10.55
N TYR A 271 -28.74 9.93 -10.66
CA TYR A 271 -29.55 11.02 -11.21
C TYR A 271 -30.02 10.71 -12.63
N ASN A 272 -29.13 10.21 -13.49
CA ASN A 272 -29.49 9.81 -14.85
C ASN A 272 -30.51 8.66 -14.88
N GLN A 273 -30.44 7.72 -13.94
CA GLN A 273 -31.47 6.69 -13.77
C GLN A 273 -32.81 7.29 -13.34
N ALA A 274 -32.80 8.28 -12.44
CA ALA A 274 -33.99 8.99 -11.99
C ALA A 274 -34.68 9.73 -13.15
N VAL A 275 -33.90 10.43 -13.98
CA VAL A 275 -34.37 11.07 -15.21
C VAL A 275 -34.93 10.05 -16.19
N GLY A 276 -34.27 8.89 -16.35
CA GLY A 276 -34.77 7.78 -17.18
C GLY A 276 -36.14 7.28 -16.74
N ALA A 277 -36.32 7.01 -15.44
CA ALA A 277 -37.60 6.57 -14.88
C ALA A 277 -38.70 7.63 -15.09
N TYR A 278 -38.39 8.90 -14.85
CA TYR A 278 -39.33 10.00 -15.08
C TYR A 278 -39.73 10.14 -16.55
N ASN A 279 -38.79 9.98 -17.48
CA ASN A 279 -39.08 10.02 -18.91
C ASN A 279 -40.01 8.87 -19.35
N ILE A 280 -39.87 7.68 -18.75
CA ILE A 280 -40.79 6.57 -18.97
C ILE A 280 -42.19 6.94 -18.46
N TYR A 281 -42.29 7.47 -17.23
CA TYR A 281 -43.55 7.98 -16.69
C TYR A 281 -44.22 8.99 -17.64
N VAL A 282 -43.49 10.00 -18.12
CA VAL A 282 -44.03 11.02 -19.03
C VAL A 282 -44.55 10.39 -20.33
N LYS A 283 -43.83 9.40 -20.88
CA LYS A 283 -44.26 8.66 -22.08
C LYS A 283 -45.55 7.89 -21.83
N GLU A 284 -45.64 7.17 -20.71
CA GLU A 284 -46.84 6.42 -20.32
C GLU A 284 -48.03 7.34 -20.07
N PHE A 285 -47.79 8.50 -19.43
CA PHE A 285 -48.80 9.52 -19.18
C PHE A 285 -49.35 10.07 -20.50
N ASN A 286 -48.48 10.50 -21.41
CA ASN A 286 -48.88 11.05 -22.72
C ASN A 286 -49.62 10.02 -23.60
N ALA A 287 -49.30 8.72 -23.47
CA ALA A 287 -50.01 7.65 -24.18
C ALA A 287 -51.42 7.40 -23.63
N LYS A 288 -51.68 7.67 -22.35
CA LYS A 288 -52.99 7.49 -21.70
C LYS A 288 -53.92 8.70 -21.86
N THR A 289 -53.41 9.87 -22.21
CA THR A 289 -54.19 11.12 -22.28
C THR A 289 -55.09 11.28 -23.50
N ASP A 290 -55.31 10.24 -24.32
CA ASP A 290 -56.24 10.28 -25.47
C ASP A 290 -57.73 10.20 -25.07
N GLY A 291 -58.10 10.65 -23.85
CA GLY A 291 -59.53 10.81 -23.54
C GLY A 291 -60.00 11.01 -22.10
N ARG A 292 -59.24 10.73 -21.03
CA ARG A 292 -59.64 11.08 -19.63
C ARG A 292 -58.55 10.78 -18.58
N SER A 293 -58.56 11.64 -17.55
CA SER A 293 -57.91 11.54 -16.22
C SER A 293 -56.50 12.14 -16.04
N GLY A 294 -56.32 12.85 -14.92
CA GLY A 294 -55.15 13.67 -14.59
C GLY A 294 -53.92 12.86 -14.16
N LYS A 295 -52.88 13.58 -13.72
CA LYS A 295 -51.58 13.02 -13.28
C LYS A 295 -51.82 11.91 -12.24
N ALA A 296 -51.61 10.66 -12.64
CA ALA A 296 -51.75 9.51 -11.76
C ALA A 296 -50.37 9.05 -11.31
N LYS A 297 -50.23 8.76 -10.02
CA LYS A 297 -49.02 8.17 -9.47
C LYS A 297 -48.74 6.83 -10.16
N THR A 298 -47.56 6.69 -10.77
CA THR A 298 -47.08 5.43 -11.36
C THR A 298 -45.85 4.91 -10.61
N ASP A 299 -45.57 3.61 -10.78
CA ASP A 299 -44.37 2.98 -10.21
C ASP A 299 -43.08 3.67 -10.70
N GLU A 300 -43.04 4.10 -11.97
CA GLU A 300 -41.89 4.82 -12.53
C GLU A 300 -41.73 6.25 -11.97
N LEU A 301 -42.83 6.95 -11.67
CA LEU A 301 -42.77 8.25 -10.98
C LEU A 301 -42.28 8.09 -9.53
N GLU A 302 -42.74 7.06 -8.81
CA GLU A 302 -42.24 6.73 -7.46
C GLU A 302 -40.76 6.34 -7.50
N LYS A 303 -40.34 5.53 -8.47
CA LYS A 303 -38.93 5.16 -8.67
C LYS A 303 -38.06 6.39 -8.96
N ALA A 304 -38.49 7.30 -9.82
CA ALA A 304 -37.79 8.56 -10.07
C ALA A 304 -37.62 9.39 -8.78
N ARG A 305 -38.67 9.47 -7.94
CA ARG A 305 -38.64 10.12 -6.63
C ARG A 305 -37.62 9.48 -5.69
N LEU A 306 -37.67 8.17 -5.51
CA LEU A 306 -36.74 7.45 -4.62
C LEU A 306 -35.28 7.58 -5.06
N LEU A 307 -35.02 7.54 -6.37
CA LEU A 307 -33.68 7.71 -6.93
C LEU A 307 -33.16 9.14 -6.72
N VAL A 308 -33.98 10.18 -6.95
CA VAL A 308 -33.54 11.56 -6.72
C VAL A 308 -33.32 11.87 -5.23
N ASP A 309 -34.17 11.33 -4.34
CA ASP A 309 -33.99 11.43 -2.89
C ASP A 309 -32.69 10.73 -2.45
N SER A 310 -32.36 9.58 -3.08
CA SER A 310 -31.08 8.89 -2.85
C SER A 310 -29.88 9.74 -3.28
N CYS A 311 -29.98 10.49 -4.39
CA CYS A 311 -28.93 11.41 -4.80
C CYS A 311 -28.68 12.52 -3.77
N GLU A 312 -29.74 13.10 -3.21
CA GLU A 312 -29.65 14.13 -2.17
C GLU A 312 -28.99 13.58 -0.90
N MET A 313 -29.39 12.39 -0.46
CA MET A 313 -28.77 11.72 0.69
C MET A 313 -27.28 11.44 0.48
N LEU A 314 -26.88 11.04 -0.73
CA LEU A 314 -25.47 10.82 -1.06
C LEU A 314 -24.67 12.13 -1.06
N LEU A 315 -25.24 13.22 -1.60
CA LEU A 315 -24.61 14.55 -1.55
C LEU A 315 -24.37 15.00 -0.10
N LEU A 316 -25.40 14.90 0.75
CA LEU A 316 -25.33 15.35 2.16
C LEU A 316 -24.32 14.58 2.99
N ASN A 317 -24.14 13.28 2.70
CA ASN A 317 -23.19 12.42 3.40
C ASN A 317 -21.77 12.48 2.82
N SER A 318 -21.57 13.19 1.70
CA SER A 318 -20.26 13.27 1.04
C SER A 318 -19.39 14.38 1.61
N ARG A 319 -18.08 14.12 1.69
CA ARG A 319 -17.06 15.12 2.03
C ARG A 319 -16.28 15.46 0.78
N PHE A 320 -16.63 16.59 0.16
CA PHE A 320 -16.02 17.03 -1.08
C PHE A 320 -14.70 17.76 -0.84
N HIS A 321 -13.71 17.43 -1.68
CA HIS A 321 -12.46 18.16 -1.80
C HIS A 321 -12.75 19.59 -2.31
N PRO A 322 -12.03 20.63 -1.84
CA PRO A 322 -12.29 22.02 -2.21
C PRO A 322 -12.40 22.28 -3.72
N GLN A 323 -11.52 21.67 -4.51
CA GLN A 323 -11.51 21.80 -5.98
C GLN A 323 -12.72 21.16 -6.69
N THR A 324 -13.53 20.38 -5.98
CA THR A 324 -14.71 19.69 -6.53
C THR A 324 -16.03 20.29 -6.07
N ILE A 325 -16.00 21.27 -5.15
CA ILE A 325 -17.20 21.88 -4.55
C ILE A 325 -18.12 22.47 -5.62
N GLU A 326 -17.57 23.20 -6.59
CA GLU A 326 -18.38 23.82 -7.66
C GLU A 326 -19.12 22.76 -8.50
N SER A 327 -18.46 21.63 -8.77
CA SER A 327 -19.08 20.51 -9.49
C SER A 327 -20.18 19.84 -8.67
N ALA A 328 -19.96 19.66 -7.36
CA ALA A 328 -20.97 19.13 -6.45
C ALA A 328 -22.19 20.06 -6.36
N GLN A 329 -21.98 21.38 -6.30
CA GLN A 329 -23.06 22.39 -6.28
C GLN A 329 -23.90 22.37 -7.56
N LYS A 330 -23.27 22.21 -8.75
CA LYS A 330 -24.00 22.06 -10.02
C LYS A 330 -24.91 20.83 -10.02
N VAL A 331 -24.42 19.70 -9.49
CA VAL A 331 -25.21 18.47 -9.36
C VAL A 331 -26.35 18.66 -8.35
N GLN A 332 -26.08 19.31 -7.21
CA GLN A 332 -27.09 19.63 -6.21
C GLN A 332 -28.23 20.50 -6.79
N GLN A 333 -27.89 21.52 -7.57
CA GLN A 333 -28.87 22.38 -8.23
C GLN A 333 -29.75 21.58 -9.20
N ALA A 334 -29.15 20.73 -10.03
CA ALA A 334 -29.90 19.88 -10.96
C ALA A 334 -30.85 18.90 -10.24
N ILE A 335 -30.41 18.32 -9.12
CA ILE A 335 -31.23 17.47 -8.27
C ILE A 335 -32.41 18.26 -7.70
N PHE A 336 -32.18 19.45 -7.17
CA PHE A 336 -33.24 20.30 -6.62
C PHE A 336 -34.31 20.65 -7.66
N GLU A 337 -33.88 21.08 -8.85
CA GLU A 337 -34.79 21.38 -9.96
C GLU A 337 -35.60 20.15 -10.40
N PHE A 338 -34.97 18.98 -10.45
CA PHE A 338 -35.64 17.74 -10.83
C PHE A 338 -36.64 17.27 -9.75
N GLN A 339 -36.32 17.45 -8.46
CA GLN A 339 -37.27 17.22 -7.38
C GLN A 339 -38.51 18.11 -7.49
N GLN A 340 -38.38 19.37 -7.91
CA GLN A 340 -39.54 20.23 -8.16
C GLN A 340 -40.42 19.67 -9.28
N LYS A 341 -39.82 19.23 -10.40
CA LYS A 341 -40.56 18.61 -11.50
C LYS A 341 -41.30 17.36 -11.07
N ILE A 342 -40.67 16.51 -10.26
CA ILE A 342 -41.33 15.32 -9.69
C ILE A 342 -42.48 15.75 -8.78
N ARG A 343 -42.29 16.74 -7.89
CA ARG A 343 -43.35 17.26 -7.01
C ARG A 343 -44.55 17.80 -7.78
N GLU A 344 -44.33 18.50 -8.88
CA GLU A 344 -45.41 18.98 -9.76
C GLU A 344 -46.11 17.84 -10.50
N ALA A 345 -45.42 16.71 -10.71
CA ALA A 345 -45.95 15.53 -11.38
C ALA A 345 -46.82 14.65 -10.46
N TYR A 346 -46.61 14.74 -9.15
CA TYR A 346 -47.53 14.25 -8.11
C TYR A 346 -48.75 15.16 -8.00
#